data_AF-A0A7X7ME58-F1
#
_entry.id   AF-A0A7X7ME58-F1
#
_cell.length_a   1.000
_cell.length_b   1.000
_cell.length_c   1.000
_cell.angle_alpha   90.00
_cell.angle_beta   90.00
_cell.angle_gamma   90.00
#
_symmetry.space_group_name_H-M   'P 1'
#
loop_
_entity.id
_entity.type
_entity.pdbx_description
1 polymer ?
#
loop_
_entity_poly.entity_id
_entity_poly.type
_entity_poly.pdbx_seq_one_letter_code
_entity_poly.pdbx_strand_id
1 'polypeptide(L)'
;MIPYIGPWDAGLPAPSAERLAEPPGLRQVVVHRADAAYGFLHDNAITWHDGELVAAWYNCPRGEMEEISCIRARRSHDGGLYIIYSSEKHHSARSIVPVAALR
;
A
#
# COMPACT_ATOMS: atom_id res chain seq x y z
N MET A 1 -27.88 -2.34 12.10
CA MET A 1 -26.78 -1.35 12.20
C MET A 1 -25.59 -2.09 12.77
N ILE A 2 -24.50 -2.25 11.99
CA ILE A 2 -23.28 -2.89 12.49
C ILE A 2 -22.57 -1.86 13.38
N PRO A 3 -22.23 -2.18 14.64
CA PRO A 3 -21.51 -1.24 15.49
C PRO A 3 -20.16 -0.90 14.85
N TYR A 4 -19.83 0.39 14.79
CA TYR A 4 -18.51 0.85 14.41
C TYR A 4 -17.54 0.44 15.53
N ILE A 5 -16.75 -0.61 15.26
CA ILE A 5 -15.60 -0.97 16.08
C ILE A 5 -14.41 -0.31 15.38
N GLY A 6 -13.97 0.83 15.91
CA GLY A 6 -12.73 1.43 15.44
C GLY A 6 -11.57 0.43 15.61
N PRO A 7 -10.54 0.45 14.75
CA PRO A 7 -9.38 -0.45 14.88
C PRO A 7 -8.55 -0.18 16.15
N TRP A 8 -8.89 0.88 16.89
CA TRP A 8 -8.25 1.31 18.11
C TRP A 8 -9.23 1.18 19.27
N ASP A 9 -8.76 0.57 20.37
CA ASP A 9 -9.48 0.61 21.63
C ASP A 9 -9.51 2.06 22.14
N ALA A 10 -10.72 2.61 22.32
CA ALA A 10 -10.91 3.99 22.78
C ALA A 10 -10.40 4.23 24.20
N GLY A 11 -10.18 3.17 24.99
CA GLY A 11 -9.57 3.22 26.31
C GLY A 11 -8.04 3.27 26.29
N LEU A 12 -7.40 3.04 25.14
CA LEU A 12 -5.95 3.12 25.02
C LEU A 12 -5.52 4.52 24.58
N PRO A 13 -4.52 5.13 25.25
CA PRO A 13 -3.96 6.38 24.77
C PRO A 13 -3.30 6.17 23.40
N ALA A 14 -3.37 7.19 22.55
CA ALA A 14 -2.62 7.21 21.30
C ALA A 14 -1.11 6.95 21.60
N PRO A 15 -0.41 6.14 20.77
CA PRO A 15 1.03 5.95 20.94
C PRO A 15 1.77 7.29 20.84
N SER A 16 2.89 7.43 21.57
CA SER A 16 3.74 8.62 21.45
C SER A 16 4.35 8.71 20.06
N ALA A 17 4.73 9.93 19.63
CA ALA A 17 5.40 10.15 18.35
C ALA A 17 6.66 9.29 18.19
N GLU A 18 7.41 9.05 19.27
CA GLU A 18 8.57 8.16 19.25
C GLU A 18 8.20 6.70 18.96
N ARG A 19 7.05 6.22 19.46
CA ARG A 19 6.54 4.88 19.12
C ARG A 19 5.98 4.79 17.70
N LEU A 20 5.69 5.93 17.07
CA LEU A 20 5.24 6.05 15.69
C LEU A 20 6.37 6.38 14.72
N ALA A 21 7.60 6.54 15.20
CA ALA A 21 8.75 6.85 14.35
C ALA A 21 8.96 5.72 13.34
N GLU A 22 9.35 6.08 12.11
CA GLU A 22 9.67 5.08 11.09
C GLU A 22 10.85 4.21 11.55
N PRO A 23 10.76 2.88 11.44
CA PRO A 23 11.84 2.00 11.86
C PRO A 23 13.09 2.25 11.00
N PRO A 24 14.30 2.21 11.59
CA PRO A 24 15.54 2.37 10.85
C PRO A 24 15.63 1.39 9.66
N GLY A 25 15.90 1.92 8.47
CA GLY A 25 16.07 1.13 7.25
C GLY A 25 14.78 0.87 6.46
N LEU A 26 13.63 1.40 6.89
CA LEU A 26 12.43 1.47 6.05
C LEU A 26 12.73 2.24 4.76
N ARG A 27 12.33 1.70 3.61
CA ARG A 27 12.48 2.38 2.31
C ARG A 27 11.13 2.50 1.63
N GLN A 28 10.74 3.70 1.24
CA GLN A 28 9.54 3.92 0.43
C GLN A 28 9.93 4.14 -1.03
N VAL A 29 9.22 3.48 -1.94
CA VAL A 29 9.45 3.54 -3.39
C VAL A 29 8.13 3.58 -4.13
N VAL A 30 8.03 4.41 -5.16
CA VAL A 30 6.84 4.42 -6.03
C VAL A 30 6.90 3.20 -6.97
N VAL A 31 5.86 2.37 -6.97
CA VAL A 31 5.77 1.20 -7.88
C VAL A 31 5.14 1.60 -9.20
N HIS A 32 4.18 2.52 -9.14
CA HIS A 32 3.50 3.03 -10.31
C HIS A 32 2.99 4.45 -10.08
N ARG A 33 3.14 5.27 -11.12
CA ARG A 33 2.59 6.62 -11.16
C ARG A 33 1.36 6.61 -12.04
N ALA A 34 0.38 7.45 -11.69
CA ALA A 34 -0.73 7.75 -12.56
C ALA A 34 -0.25 8.22 -13.94
N ASP A 35 -1.06 7.95 -14.96
CA ASP A 35 -0.81 8.37 -16.33
C ASP A 35 -2.02 9.12 -16.90
N ALA A 36 -1.93 9.57 -18.16
CA ALA A 36 -2.99 10.34 -18.79
C ALA A 36 -4.32 9.57 -18.94
N ALA A 37 -4.27 8.23 -19.00
CA ALA A 37 -5.45 7.39 -19.10
C ALA A 37 -6.00 6.99 -17.72
N TYR A 38 -5.14 6.93 -16.69
CA TYR A 38 -5.50 6.51 -15.34
C TYR A 38 -4.91 7.44 -14.28
N GLY A 39 -5.68 8.47 -13.93
CA GLY A 39 -5.35 9.49 -12.92
C GLY A 39 -5.63 9.07 -11.47
N PHE A 40 -6.37 7.98 -11.27
CA PHE A 40 -6.82 7.51 -9.96
C PHE A 40 -6.35 6.07 -9.70
N LEU A 41 -5.55 5.88 -8.66
CA LEU A 41 -4.96 4.60 -8.28
C LEU A 41 -5.37 4.20 -6.85
N HIS A 42 -6.04 3.07 -6.69
CA HIS A 42 -6.56 2.59 -5.39
C HIS A 42 -6.40 1.07 -5.20
N ASP A 43 -6.89 0.56 -4.06
CA ASP A 43 -7.04 -0.87 -3.73
C ASP A 43 -5.81 -1.70 -4.08
N ASN A 44 -4.71 -1.34 -3.42
CA ASN A 44 -3.46 -2.04 -3.59
C ASN A 44 -3.55 -3.42 -2.94
N ALA A 45 -3.06 -4.42 -3.65
CA ALA A 45 -2.91 -5.77 -3.17
C ALA A 45 -1.46 -6.21 -3.37
N ILE A 46 -1.00 -7.04 -2.45
CA ILE A 46 0.30 -7.67 -2.56
C ILE A 46 0.23 -9.14 -2.20
N THR A 47 0.94 -9.98 -2.95
CA THR A 47 1.06 -11.40 -2.65
C THR A 47 2.45 -11.92 -3.02
N TRP A 48 2.83 -13.04 -2.42
CA TRP A 48 4.02 -13.81 -2.78
C TRP A 48 3.58 -15.17 -3.32
N HIS A 49 4.05 -15.51 -4.52
CA HIS A 49 3.73 -16.78 -5.16
C HIS A 49 4.89 -17.23 -6.05
N ASP A 50 5.27 -18.51 -5.93
CA ASP A 50 6.32 -19.13 -6.76
C ASP A 50 7.65 -18.34 -6.85
N GLY A 51 8.10 -17.81 -5.71
CA GLY A 51 9.34 -17.01 -5.67
C GLY A 51 9.21 -15.58 -6.22
N GLU A 52 8.00 -15.16 -6.59
CA GLU A 52 7.71 -13.81 -7.07
C GLU A 52 6.83 -13.05 -6.09
N LEU A 53 7.17 -11.79 -5.87
CA LEU A 53 6.26 -10.82 -5.29
C LEU A 53 5.42 -10.20 -6.40
N VAL A 54 4.10 -10.20 -6.24
CA VAL A 54 3.17 -9.51 -7.14
C VAL A 54 2.52 -8.34 -6.41
N ALA A 55 2.75 -7.16 -6.95
CA ALA A 55 2.19 -5.88 -6.55
C ALA A 55 1.09 -5.51 -7.53
N ALA A 56 -0.17 -5.36 -7.08
CA ALA A 56 -1.28 -4.99 -7.95
C ALA A 56 -2.08 -3.80 -7.38
N TRP A 57 -2.73 -3.04 -8.26
CA TRP A 57 -3.59 -1.92 -7.88
C TRP A 57 -4.68 -1.70 -8.92
N TYR A 58 -5.77 -1.11 -8.44
CA TYR A 58 -6.92 -0.69 -9.22
C TYR A 58 -6.63 0.65 -9.93
N ASN A 59 -7.00 0.77 -11.20
CA ASN A 59 -6.78 1.96 -12.02
C ASN A 59 -8.12 2.45 -12.56
N CYS A 60 -8.42 3.71 -12.31
CA CYS A 60 -9.56 4.43 -12.89
C CYS A 60 -9.11 5.72 -13.58
N PRO A 61 -9.89 6.23 -14.55
CA PRO A 61 -9.53 7.43 -15.29
C PRO A 61 -9.37 8.65 -14.38
N ARG A 62 -10.35 8.94 -13.52
CA ARG A 62 -10.33 10.15 -12.69
C ARG A 62 -10.84 9.93 -11.26
N GLY A 63 -11.84 9.07 -11.09
CA GLY A 63 -12.46 8.79 -9.79
C GLY A 63 -12.71 7.31 -9.53
N GLU A 64 -13.10 7.00 -8.30
CA GLU A 64 -13.43 5.66 -7.86
C GLU A 64 -14.61 5.09 -8.65
N MET A 65 -14.45 3.89 -9.22
CA MET A 65 -15.47 3.17 -9.99
C MET A 65 -15.99 3.90 -11.24
N GLU A 66 -15.19 4.75 -11.86
CA GLU A 66 -15.57 5.44 -13.10
C GLU A 66 -15.28 4.61 -14.35
N GLU A 67 -16.26 4.54 -15.26
CA GLU A 67 -16.17 3.99 -16.62
C GLU A 67 -15.50 2.61 -16.70
N ILE A 68 -14.23 2.60 -17.13
CA ILE A 68 -13.40 1.42 -17.30
C ILE A 68 -12.46 1.37 -16.11
N SER A 69 -12.49 0.23 -15.42
CA SER A 69 -11.49 -0.08 -14.43
C SER A 69 -10.65 -1.27 -14.85
N CYS A 70 -9.36 -1.20 -14.55
CA CYS A 70 -8.45 -2.31 -14.77
C CYS A 70 -7.49 -2.50 -13.59
N ILE A 71 -7.14 -3.76 -13.34
CA ILE A 71 -6.10 -4.10 -12.38
C ILE A 71 -4.77 -4.18 -13.14
N ARG A 72 -3.79 -3.41 -12.69
CA ARG A 72 -2.41 -3.47 -13.20
C ARG A 72 -1.49 -4.02 -12.13
N ALA A 73 -0.37 -4.60 -12.55
CA ALA A 73 0.59 -5.20 -11.64
C ALA A 73 2.05 -5.01 -12.04
N ARG A 74 2.94 -5.18 -11.07
CA ARG A 74 4.39 -5.31 -11.19
C ARG A 74 4.87 -6.52 -10.39
N ARG A 75 6.00 -7.08 -10.81
CA ARG A 75 6.60 -8.26 -10.17
C ARG A 75 8.00 -7.97 -9.67
N SER A 76 8.42 -8.63 -8.60
CA SER A 76 9.77 -8.56 -8.05
C SER A 76 10.28 -9.94 -7.66
N HIS A 77 11.58 -10.17 -7.79
CA HIS A 77 12.25 -11.45 -7.46
C HIS A 77 13.27 -11.31 -6.31
N ASP A 78 13.32 -10.16 -5.65
CA ASP A 78 14.38 -9.77 -4.70
C ASP A 78 14.08 -10.11 -3.23
N GLY A 79 12.97 -10.80 -2.95
CA GLY A 79 12.69 -11.38 -1.62
C GLY A 79 12.44 -10.40 -0.48
N GLY A 80 12.19 -9.12 -0.76
CA GLY A 80 11.82 -8.13 0.27
C GLY A 80 10.42 -8.36 0.85
N LEU A 81 10.16 -7.84 2.07
CA LEU A 81 8.80 -7.65 2.57
C LEU A 81 8.31 -6.27 2.14
N TYR A 82 7.11 -6.25 1.58
CA TYR A 82 6.58 -5.08 0.88
C TYR A 82 5.18 -4.75 1.36
N ILE A 83 4.94 -3.47 1.60
CA ILE A 83 3.63 -2.91 1.92
C ILE A 83 3.27 -2.00 0.76
N ILE A 84 2.14 -2.25 0.10
CA ILE A 84 1.67 -1.40 -0.99
C ILE A 84 0.44 -0.64 -0.51
N TYR A 85 0.44 0.66 -0.74
CA TYR A 85 -0.64 1.54 -0.33
C TYR A 85 -0.82 2.65 -1.37
N SER A 86 -2.01 3.23 -1.38
CA SER A 86 -2.29 4.38 -2.21
C SER A 86 -1.93 5.63 -1.42
N SER A 87 -0.94 6.37 -1.92
CA SER A 87 -0.69 7.73 -1.44
C SER A 87 -1.59 8.68 -2.23
N GLU A 88 -2.45 9.38 -1.49
CA GLU A 88 -3.33 10.45 -2.02
C GLU A 88 -4.31 10.01 -3.10
N LYS A 89 -4.54 8.70 -3.28
CA LYS A 89 -5.32 8.12 -4.40
C LYS A 89 -4.77 8.45 -5.80
N HIS A 90 -3.55 8.98 -5.89
CA HIS A 90 -2.88 9.35 -7.15
C HIS A 90 -1.59 8.55 -7.38
N HIS A 91 -1.06 7.88 -6.36
CA HIS A 91 0.16 7.08 -6.44
C HIS A 91 -0.02 5.71 -5.80
N SER A 92 0.48 4.65 -6.46
CA SER A 92 0.72 3.37 -5.81
C SER A 92 2.16 3.35 -5.27
N ALA A 93 2.29 3.40 -3.96
CA ALA A 93 3.55 3.42 -3.24
C ALA A 93 3.83 2.05 -2.60
N ARG A 94 5.12 1.71 -2.47
CA ARG A 94 5.64 0.48 -1.87
C ARG A 94 6.65 0.82 -0.80
N SER A 95 6.37 0.47 0.44
CA SER A 95 7.37 0.43 1.49
C SER A 95 8.05 -0.93 1.49
N ILE A 96 9.37 -0.97 1.45
CA ILE A 96 10.20 -2.14 1.72
C ILE A 96 10.57 -2.06 3.19
N VAL A 97 10.11 -3.05 3.96
CA VAL A 97 10.52 -3.22 5.34
C VAL A 97 11.51 -4.37 5.39
N PRO A 98 12.78 -4.15 5.79
CA PRO A 98 13.68 -5.26 6.03
C PRO A 98 13.07 -6.16 7.13
N VAL A 99 12.82 -7.43 6.85
CA VAL A 99 12.24 -8.36 7.85
C VAL A 99 13.13 -8.44 9.10
N ALA A 100 14.45 -8.30 8.94
CA ALA A 100 15.40 -8.24 10.05
C ALA A 100 15.22 -7.01 10.96
N ALA A 101 14.56 -5.94 10.49
CA ALA A 101 14.28 -4.73 11.25
C ALA A 101 12.93 -4.78 12.01
N LEU A 102 12.13 -5.84 11.85
CA LEU A 102 10.84 -6.04 12.51
C LEU A 102 10.97 -6.77 13.87
N ARG A 103 12.10 -6.61 14.56
CA ARG A 103 12.34 -7.24 15.87
C ARG A 103 11.83 -6.41 17.04
#